data_AF-A0A356TRM6-F1
#
_entry.id   AF-A0A356TRM6-F1
#
_cell.length_a   1.000
_cell.length_b   1.000
_cell.length_c   1.000
_cell.angle_alpha   90.00
_cell.angle_beta   90.00
_cell.angle_gamma   90.00
#
_symmetry.space_group_name_H-M   'P 1'
#
loop_
_entity.id
_entity.type
_entity.pdbx_description
1 polymer ?
#
loop_
_entity_poly.entity_id
_entity_poly.type
_entity_poly.pdbx_seq_one_letter_code
_entity_poly.pdbx_strand_id
1 'polypeptide(L)'
;LREAGWTRTQRRTGDGFVALAFERGEQYAVRVVSRRGVVVALDSHEPDGLRERHGRVSLPEPPRSDLDGDGREDVLVARDDATGERCLAVVRVDPEGRAEALPIAGDALATGACASALTDVDGDGRLEAMVSLRWPQLAVRGEVPGVDAPLVLTAEGWRPDGLPASHEASETEARRAALEAAREGLDVGVSVRLGVELAALAHLSGAAMSAQVERFDAALEGLVLEEADAARVAEIRAAIALGWRAPDGACATESGSCDGEEEERRPR
;
A
#
# COMPACT_ATOMS: atom_id res chain seq x y z
N LEU A 1 7.91 24.37 20.42
CA LEU A 1 7.95 24.46 18.95
C LEU A 1 8.11 25.89 18.46
N ARG A 2 7.21 26.84 18.78
CA ARG A 2 7.34 28.24 18.33
C ARG A 2 8.68 28.91 18.72
N GLU A 3 9.12 28.72 19.96
CA GLU A 3 10.42 29.21 20.45
C GLU A 3 11.62 28.57 19.73
N ALA A 4 11.43 27.43 19.07
CA ALA A 4 12.45 26.72 18.30
C ALA A 4 12.37 26.99 16.78
N GLY A 5 11.68 28.07 16.38
CA GLY A 5 11.58 28.51 14.98
C GLY A 5 10.51 27.80 14.15
N TRP A 6 9.64 27.01 14.76
CA TRP A 6 8.56 26.32 14.05
C TRP A 6 7.35 27.22 13.84
N THR A 7 6.86 27.25 12.60
CA THR A 7 5.61 27.90 12.23
C THR A 7 4.49 26.87 12.19
N ARG A 8 3.36 27.14 12.85
CA ARG A 8 2.18 26.29 12.75
C ARG A 8 1.44 26.61 11.45
N THR A 9 1.32 25.65 10.55
CA THR A 9 0.65 25.80 9.26
C THR A 9 -0.81 25.38 9.29
N GLN A 10 -1.17 24.42 10.15
CA GLN A 10 -2.55 23.95 10.27
C GLN A 10 -2.92 23.66 11.72
N ARG A 11 -4.22 23.75 12.00
CA ARG A 11 -4.85 23.30 13.23
C ARG A 11 -6.19 22.69 12.89
N ARG A 12 -6.43 21.46 13.35
CA ARG A 12 -7.74 20.82 13.36
C ARG A 12 -8.10 20.45 14.79
N THR A 13 -9.35 20.66 15.14
CA THR A 13 -9.89 20.36 16.46
C THR A 13 -10.97 19.34 16.26
N GLY A 14 -10.92 18.27 17.03
CA GLY A 14 -12.02 17.34 17.11
C GLY A 14 -12.35 16.96 18.54
N ASP A 15 -13.28 16.03 18.71
CA ASP A 15 -13.73 15.63 20.03
C ASP A 15 -12.62 14.94 20.83
N GLY A 16 -12.09 15.65 21.83
CA GLY A 16 -11.04 15.16 22.72
C GLY A 16 -9.60 15.37 22.21
N PHE A 17 -9.40 16.00 21.05
CA PHE A 17 -8.06 16.26 20.51
C PHE A 17 -7.89 17.56 19.72
N VAL A 18 -6.64 17.95 19.53
CA VAL A 18 -6.20 19.00 18.60
C VAL A 18 -5.03 18.47 17.78
N ALA A 19 -5.19 18.38 16.47
CA ALA A 19 -4.14 18.07 15.52
C ALA A 19 -3.50 19.36 14.99
N LEU A 20 -2.16 19.39 14.93
CA LEU A 20 -1.36 20.56 14.57
C LEU A 20 -0.29 20.14 13.57
N ALA A 21 -0.14 20.90 12.48
CA ALA A 21 0.97 20.77 11.56
C ALA A 21 1.91 21.97 11.71
N PHE A 22 3.20 21.70 11.59
CA PHE A 22 4.26 22.68 11.73
C PHE A 22 5.31 22.52 10.65
N GLU A 23 5.97 23.63 10.33
CA GLU A 23 7.06 23.70 9.36
C GLU A 23 8.22 24.56 9.91
N ARG A 24 9.45 24.20 9.53
CA ARG A 24 10.68 24.94 9.82
C ARG A 24 11.72 24.67 8.73
N GLY A 25 11.86 25.58 7.77
CA GLY A 25 12.67 25.32 6.57
C GLY A 25 12.10 24.12 5.83
N GLU A 26 12.92 23.09 5.59
CA GLU A 26 12.51 21.84 4.95
C GLU A 26 12.06 20.76 5.96
N GLN A 27 11.87 21.14 7.22
CA GLN A 27 11.41 20.24 8.28
C GLN A 27 9.91 20.40 8.53
N TYR A 28 9.24 19.29 8.76
CA TYR A 28 7.79 19.18 8.93
C TYR A 28 7.50 18.37 10.19
N ALA A 29 6.45 18.74 10.90
CA ALA A 29 6.04 18.06 12.11
C ALA A 29 4.53 18.04 12.26
N VAL A 30 3.99 16.89 12.66
CA VAL A 30 2.59 16.72 13.07
C VAL A 30 2.55 16.37 14.55
N ARG A 31 1.64 17.03 15.27
CA ARG A 31 1.32 16.73 16.67
C ARG A 31 -0.18 16.54 16.83
N VAL A 32 -0.58 15.45 17.46
CA VAL A 32 -1.95 15.28 17.96
C VAL A 32 -1.89 15.38 19.47
N VAL A 33 -2.63 16.34 20.02
CA VAL A 33 -2.68 16.63 21.44
C VAL A 33 -4.06 16.27 21.96
N SER A 34 -4.14 15.38 22.95
CA SER A 34 -5.36 15.06 23.66
C SER A 34 -5.27 15.53 25.11
N ARG A 35 -6.28 15.22 25.92
CA ARG A 35 -6.24 15.38 27.38
C ARG A 35 -5.10 14.60 28.08
N ARG A 36 -4.47 13.64 27.39
CA ARG A 36 -3.28 12.91 27.87
C ARG A 36 -1.96 13.57 27.50
N GLY A 37 -1.99 14.71 26.79
CA GLY A 37 -0.81 15.38 26.25
C GLY A 37 -0.62 15.08 24.77
N VAL A 38 0.64 15.09 24.30
CA VAL A 38 0.97 14.73 22.92
C VAL A 38 0.86 13.22 22.76
N VAL A 39 -0.09 12.76 21.94
CA VAL A 39 -0.36 11.33 21.69
C VAL A 39 0.09 10.85 20.32
N VAL A 40 0.32 11.78 19.39
CA VAL A 40 1.03 11.51 18.14
C VAL A 40 2.12 12.56 17.97
N ALA A 41 3.33 12.12 17.67
CA ALA A 41 4.45 12.96 17.29
C ALA A 41 5.14 12.39 16.05
N LEU A 42 4.87 13.01 14.90
CA LEU A 42 5.54 12.70 13.64
C LEU A 42 6.44 13.86 13.29
N ASP A 43 7.70 13.55 13.02
CA ASP A 43 8.71 14.51 12.56
C ASP A 43 9.29 14.00 11.25
N SER A 44 9.50 14.90 10.29
CA SER A 44 10.09 14.53 9.00
C SER A 44 11.54 14.09 9.15
N HIS A 45 12.25 14.66 10.11
CA HIS A 45 13.66 14.39 10.39
C HIS A 45 13.86 13.84 11.81
N GLU A 46 14.99 13.20 12.00
CA GLU A 46 15.55 12.86 13.31
C GLU A 46 15.79 14.10 14.17
N PRO A 47 15.98 13.97 15.50
CA PRO A 47 16.23 15.12 16.38
C PRO A 47 17.46 15.96 16.00
N ASP A 48 18.42 15.38 15.27
CA ASP A 48 19.57 16.10 14.72
C ASP A 48 19.21 17.06 13.58
N GLY A 49 18.01 16.91 13.00
CA GLY A 49 17.48 17.73 11.92
C GLY A 49 18.15 17.51 10.57
N LEU A 50 19.02 16.51 10.44
CA LEU A 50 19.81 16.24 9.23
C LEU A 50 19.34 14.97 8.53
N ARG A 51 18.99 13.93 9.28
CA ARG A 51 18.56 12.65 8.70
C ARG A 51 17.06 12.63 8.57
N GLU A 52 16.56 12.29 7.38
CA GLU A 52 15.14 12.03 7.18
C GLU A 52 14.72 10.79 7.98
N ARG A 53 13.58 10.90 8.66
CA ARG A 53 12.96 9.83 9.43
C ARG A 53 11.68 9.36 8.76
N HIS A 54 10.81 10.31 8.41
CA HIS A 54 9.49 10.03 7.84
C HIS A 54 9.21 10.79 6.55
N GLY A 55 10.22 11.36 5.88
CA GLY A 55 9.96 12.26 4.74
C GLY A 55 9.03 13.41 5.12
N ARG A 56 8.36 14.05 4.17
CA ARG A 56 7.44 15.16 4.48
C ARG A 56 6.20 14.63 5.20
N VAL A 57 5.98 15.07 6.43
CA VAL A 57 4.76 14.73 7.19
C VAL A 57 3.75 15.88 7.15
N SER A 58 2.48 15.58 6.99
CA SER A 58 1.43 16.59 6.88
C SER A 58 0.09 16.14 7.46
N LEU A 59 -0.84 17.10 7.54
CA LEU A 59 -2.22 16.91 7.99
C LEU A 59 -3.18 17.18 6.81
N PRO A 60 -3.47 16.20 5.94
CA PRO A 60 -4.37 16.40 4.80
C PRO A 60 -5.82 16.59 5.24
N GLU A 61 -6.56 17.49 4.58
CA GLU A 61 -7.99 17.61 4.83
C GLU A 61 -8.66 16.27 4.58
N PRO A 62 -9.44 15.73 5.54
CA PRO A 62 -10.02 14.43 5.37
C PRO A 62 -11.30 14.59 4.52
N PRO A 63 -11.65 13.61 3.67
CA PRO A 63 -12.89 13.66 2.87
C PRO A 63 -14.15 13.78 3.72
N ARG A 64 -14.11 13.31 4.98
CA ARG A 64 -15.11 13.50 6.03
C ARG A 64 -14.45 13.45 7.41
N SER A 65 -15.14 13.94 8.44
CA SER A 65 -14.57 14.02 9.80
C SER A 65 -14.48 12.66 10.49
N ASP A 66 -15.50 11.80 10.32
CA ASP A 66 -15.58 10.44 10.83
C ASP A 66 -15.19 9.47 9.70
N LEU A 67 -13.91 9.09 9.65
CA LEU A 67 -13.38 8.27 8.58
C LEU A 67 -13.73 6.81 8.80
N ASP A 68 -13.79 6.40 10.07
CA ASP A 68 -14.00 5.02 10.46
C ASP A 68 -15.45 4.60 10.76
N GLY A 69 -16.37 5.56 10.80
CA GLY A 69 -17.78 5.34 11.03
C GLY A 69 -18.13 5.03 12.49
N ASP A 70 -17.22 5.26 13.45
CA ASP A 70 -17.47 5.04 14.87
C ASP A 70 -18.29 6.17 15.53
N GLY A 71 -18.63 7.22 14.76
CA GLY A 71 -19.38 8.39 15.21
C GLY A 71 -18.50 9.49 15.79
N ARG A 72 -17.17 9.36 15.71
CA ARG A 72 -16.20 10.32 16.23
C ARG A 72 -15.26 10.79 15.13
N GLU A 73 -14.61 11.91 15.38
CA GLU A 73 -13.72 12.49 14.37
C GLU A 73 -12.34 11.83 14.42
N ASP A 74 -11.80 11.55 13.25
CA ASP A 74 -10.49 10.96 13.06
C ASP A 74 -9.44 11.97 12.64
N VAL A 75 -8.17 11.63 12.85
CA VAL A 75 -7.05 12.39 12.31
C VAL A 75 -6.46 11.66 11.10
N LEU A 76 -6.55 12.29 9.94
CA LEU A 76 -5.78 11.88 8.77
C LEU A 76 -4.38 12.50 8.83
N VAL A 77 -3.35 11.65 8.83
CA VAL A 77 -1.95 12.05 8.67
C VAL A 77 -1.43 11.52 7.34
N ALA A 78 -0.52 12.27 6.71
CA ALA A 78 0.20 11.81 5.54
C ALA A 78 1.70 11.89 5.75
N ARG A 79 2.39 10.96 5.10
CA ARG A 79 3.82 10.96 4.84
C ARG A 79 4.01 10.93 3.33
N ASP A 80 4.81 11.84 2.82
CA ASP A 80 5.33 11.78 1.46
C ASP A 80 6.82 11.44 1.54
N ASP A 81 7.26 10.41 0.82
CA ASP A 81 8.68 10.06 0.77
C ASP A 81 9.45 10.91 -0.24
N ALA A 82 10.77 10.68 -0.36
CA ALA A 82 11.63 11.45 -1.27
C ALA A 82 11.30 11.24 -2.76
N THR A 83 10.59 10.15 -3.10
CA THR A 83 10.13 9.86 -4.46
C THR A 83 8.77 10.49 -4.77
N GLY A 84 8.11 11.06 -3.75
CA GLY A 84 6.78 11.64 -3.84
C GLY A 84 5.65 10.63 -3.61
N GLU A 85 5.98 9.39 -3.20
CA GLU A 85 4.97 8.42 -2.83
C GLU A 85 4.30 8.82 -1.51
N ARG A 86 2.98 8.86 -1.53
CA ARG A 86 2.14 9.27 -0.40
C ARG A 86 1.63 8.07 0.36
N CYS A 87 1.80 8.11 1.67
CA CYS A 87 1.25 7.17 2.64
C CYS A 87 0.34 7.90 3.62
N LEU A 88 -0.93 7.50 3.64
CA LEU A 88 -1.94 7.97 4.57
C LEU A 88 -2.07 7.01 5.75
N ALA A 89 -2.30 7.56 6.93
CA ALA A 89 -2.77 6.80 8.07
C ALA A 89 -3.95 7.53 8.72
N VAL A 90 -4.97 6.74 9.10
CA VAL A 90 -6.10 7.21 9.91
C VAL A 90 -5.75 6.93 11.37
N VAL A 91 -5.83 7.97 12.19
CA VAL A 91 -5.56 7.89 13.62
C VAL A 91 -6.85 8.18 14.38
N ARG A 92 -7.33 7.16 15.09
CA ARG A 92 -8.42 7.27 16.06
C ARG A 92 -7.84 7.85 17.36
N VAL A 93 -8.54 8.81 17.96
CA VAL A 93 -8.25 9.25 19.33
C VAL A 93 -9.42 8.86 20.20
N ASP A 94 -9.32 7.88 21.09
CA ASP A 94 -10.44 7.38 21.91
C ASP A 94 -10.98 8.43 22.92
N PRO A 95 -12.17 8.22 23.53
CA PRO A 95 -12.68 9.10 24.58
C PRO A 95 -11.73 9.19 25.78
N GLU A 96 -10.86 8.20 25.95
CA GLU A 96 -9.82 8.24 26.97
C GLU A 96 -8.64 9.17 26.62
N GLY A 97 -8.61 9.69 25.40
CA GLY A 97 -7.56 10.51 24.83
C GLY A 97 -6.32 9.71 24.43
N ARG A 98 -6.40 8.39 24.23
CA ARG A 98 -5.33 7.58 23.63
C ARG A 98 -5.47 7.60 22.12
N ALA A 99 -4.35 7.56 21.41
CA ALA A 99 -4.34 7.52 19.95
C ALA A 99 -3.93 6.12 19.45
N GLU A 100 -4.58 5.67 18.39
CA GLU A 100 -4.30 4.43 17.70
C GLU A 100 -4.33 4.68 16.19
N ALA A 101 -3.29 4.27 15.48
CA ALA A 101 -3.31 4.27 14.01
C ALA A 101 -3.98 2.99 13.53
N LEU A 102 -4.98 3.12 12.66
CA LEU A 102 -5.68 1.97 12.11
C LEU A 102 -4.72 1.21 11.17
N PRO A 103 -4.36 -0.05 11.49
CA PRO A 103 -3.37 -0.78 10.73
C PRO A 103 -3.93 -1.17 9.35
N ILE A 104 -3.04 -1.28 8.38
CA ILE A 104 -3.33 -1.96 7.11
C ILE A 104 -2.88 -3.40 7.28
N ALA A 105 -3.76 -4.36 6.99
CA ALA A 105 -3.42 -5.78 6.96
C ALA A 105 -2.49 -6.08 5.76
N GLY A 106 -1.22 -5.65 5.87
CA GLY A 106 -0.22 -5.73 4.80
C GLY A 106 0.25 -7.16 4.52
N ASP A 107 0.12 -8.06 5.49
CA ASP A 107 0.37 -9.49 5.37
C ASP A 107 -0.55 -10.18 4.36
N ALA A 108 -1.70 -9.59 4.04
CA ALA A 108 -2.58 -10.09 2.99
C ALA A 108 -2.17 -9.64 1.57
N LEU A 109 -1.31 -8.62 1.41
CA LEU A 109 -1.14 -7.92 0.14
C LEU A 109 0.32 -7.59 -0.24
N ALA A 110 1.11 -7.00 0.68
CA ALA A 110 2.55 -6.76 0.57
C ALA A 110 3.11 -6.16 1.88
N THR A 111 4.31 -6.57 2.30
CA THR A 111 5.00 -5.97 3.46
C THR A 111 5.29 -4.49 3.19
N GLY A 112 4.82 -3.59 4.06
CA GLY A 112 5.04 -2.15 3.93
C GLY A 112 4.01 -1.39 3.10
N ALA A 113 2.91 -2.04 2.70
CA ALA A 113 1.81 -1.39 2.01
C ALA A 113 1.21 -0.23 2.83
N CYS A 114 0.96 0.90 2.16
CA CYS A 114 0.31 2.07 2.74
C CYS A 114 -0.81 2.58 1.82
N ALA A 115 -1.78 3.30 2.40
CA ALA A 115 -2.87 3.87 1.62
C ALA A 115 -2.39 5.14 0.90
N SER A 116 -2.55 5.22 -0.41
CA SER A 116 -2.23 6.42 -1.20
C SER A 116 -3.40 7.42 -1.23
N ALA A 117 -4.62 6.92 -1.10
CA ALA A 117 -5.85 7.70 -1.09
C ALA A 117 -6.93 7.05 -0.20
N LEU A 118 -7.92 7.86 0.19
CA LEU A 118 -9.19 7.40 0.76
C LEU A 118 -10.31 7.82 -0.18
N THR A 119 -11.08 6.88 -0.70
CA THR A 119 -12.15 7.17 -1.67
C THR A 119 -13.30 6.17 -1.53
N ASP A 120 -14.52 6.63 -1.79
CA ASP A 120 -15.70 5.78 -1.89
C ASP A 120 -15.70 5.16 -3.29
N VAL A 121 -15.22 3.93 -3.40
CA VAL A 121 -15.00 3.22 -4.67
C VAL A 121 -16.30 2.63 -5.20
N ASP A 122 -17.17 2.18 -4.31
CA ASP A 122 -18.38 1.42 -4.66
C ASP A 122 -19.68 2.22 -4.50
N GLY A 123 -19.60 3.43 -3.97
CA GLY A 123 -20.72 4.35 -3.80
C GLY A 123 -21.60 4.00 -2.60
N ASP A 124 -21.13 3.17 -1.67
CA ASP A 124 -21.87 2.81 -0.46
C ASP A 124 -21.83 3.88 0.63
N GLY A 125 -21.07 4.97 0.39
CA GLY A 125 -20.92 6.08 1.31
C GLY A 125 -19.89 5.84 2.40
N ARG A 126 -19.18 4.70 2.40
CA ARG A 126 -17.97 4.45 3.19
C ARG A 126 -16.74 4.75 2.32
N LEU A 127 -15.57 4.73 2.93
CA LEU A 127 -14.33 5.08 2.24
C LEU A 127 -13.46 3.86 2.29
N GLU A 128 -12.86 3.53 1.16
CA GLU A 128 -11.84 2.51 1.04
C GLU A 128 -10.47 3.16 1.05
N ALA A 129 -9.52 2.51 1.70
CA ALA A 129 -8.12 2.83 1.57
C ALA A 129 -7.58 2.25 0.27
N MET A 130 -7.15 3.11 -0.64
CA MET A 130 -6.52 2.68 -1.90
C MET A 130 -5.07 2.33 -1.65
N VAL A 131 -4.71 1.08 -1.90
CA VAL A 131 -3.35 0.57 -1.70
C VAL A 131 -2.77 0.10 -3.03
N SER A 132 -1.62 0.66 -3.37
CA SER A 132 -0.87 0.30 -4.57
C SER A 132 -0.08 -0.98 -4.34
N LEU A 133 -0.49 -2.07 -4.98
CA LEU A 133 0.26 -3.33 -5.01
C LEU A 133 1.17 -3.33 -6.22
N ARG A 134 2.45 -3.64 -6.02
CA ARG A 134 3.46 -3.64 -7.07
C ARG A 134 4.29 -4.92 -6.96
N TRP A 135 4.64 -5.51 -8.09
CA TRP A 135 5.45 -6.73 -8.15
C TRP A 135 6.72 -6.54 -8.99
N PRO A 136 7.73 -5.78 -8.50
CA PRO A 136 9.00 -5.59 -9.22
C PRO A 136 9.69 -6.92 -9.60
N GLN A 137 9.53 -7.95 -8.76
CA GLN A 137 10.04 -9.29 -9.00
C GLN A 137 9.35 -10.04 -10.15
N LEU A 138 8.25 -9.52 -10.69
CA LEU A 138 7.56 -10.07 -11.87
C LEU A 138 7.75 -9.18 -13.11
N ALA A 139 8.62 -8.17 -13.04
CA ALA A 139 8.86 -7.27 -14.15
C ALA A 139 9.52 -7.97 -15.34
N VAL A 140 9.14 -7.54 -16.55
CA VAL A 140 9.74 -7.93 -17.84
C VAL A 140 10.05 -6.66 -18.61
N ARG A 141 11.28 -6.54 -19.11
CA ARG A 141 11.75 -5.37 -19.87
C ARG A 141 11.56 -4.02 -19.14
N GLY A 142 11.60 -4.04 -17.80
CA GLY A 142 11.42 -2.85 -16.95
C GLY A 142 9.96 -2.50 -16.64
N GLU A 143 9.00 -3.20 -17.23
CA GLU A 143 7.57 -3.00 -16.96
C GLU A 143 7.19 -3.70 -15.65
N VAL A 144 6.94 -2.92 -14.59
CA VAL A 144 6.57 -3.43 -13.27
C VAL A 144 5.04 -3.58 -13.18
N PRO A 145 4.49 -4.78 -12.95
CA PRO A 145 3.06 -4.97 -12.74
C PRO A 145 2.57 -4.28 -11.48
N GLY A 146 1.39 -3.67 -11.57
CA GLY A 146 0.74 -3.05 -10.43
C GLY A 146 -0.78 -2.96 -10.52
N VAL A 147 -1.45 -3.14 -9.39
CA VAL A 147 -2.90 -2.91 -9.25
C VAL A 147 -3.15 -2.08 -8.00
N ASP A 148 -4.19 -1.26 -8.05
CA ASP A 148 -4.63 -0.50 -6.89
C ASP A 148 -5.84 -1.20 -6.28
N ALA A 149 -5.66 -1.66 -5.04
CA ALA A 149 -6.63 -2.45 -4.30
C ALA A 149 -7.35 -1.55 -3.28
N PRO A 150 -8.69 -1.46 -3.31
CA PRO A 150 -9.46 -0.89 -2.23
C PRO A 150 -9.48 -1.84 -1.03
N LEU A 151 -9.23 -1.29 0.15
CA LEU A 151 -9.38 -1.99 1.42
C LEU A 151 -10.54 -1.35 2.19
N VAL A 152 -11.40 -2.19 2.73
CA VAL A 152 -12.50 -1.75 3.59
C VAL A 152 -12.00 -1.58 5.00
N LEU A 153 -12.63 -0.67 5.74
CA LEU A 153 -12.33 -0.53 7.15
C LEU A 153 -13.14 -1.48 8.01
N THR A 154 -12.46 -2.12 8.96
CA THR A 154 -13.02 -3.00 9.98
C THR A 154 -12.65 -2.48 11.38
N ALA A 155 -13.19 -3.09 12.44
CA ALA A 155 -12.83 -2.74 13.81
C ALA A 155 -11.32 -2.93 14.08
N GLU A 156 -10.68 -3.86 13.37
CA GLU A 156 -9.27 -4.21 13.48
C GLU A 156 -8.37 -3.46 12.48
N GLY A 157 -8.91 -2.52 11.69
CA GLY A 157 -8.19 -1.75 10.68
C GLY A 157 -8.61 -2.04 9.24
N TRP A 158 -7.78 -1.64 8.28
CA TRP A 158 -8.02 -1.76 6.85
C TRP A 158 -7.71 -3.19 6.37
N ARG A 159 -8.68 -3.84 5.72
CA ARG A 159 -8.57 -5.23 5.25
C ARG A 159 -9.06 -5.40 3.82
N PRO A 160 -8.54 -6.38 3.07
CA PRO A 160 -9.16 -6.81 1.82
C PRO A 160 -10.55 -7.40 2.08
N ASP A 161 -11.52 -7.04 1.25
CA ASP A 161 -12.88 -7.62 1.26
C ASP A 161 -13.37 -7.84 -0.17
N GLY A 162 -12.53 -8.50 -0.96
CA GLY A 162 -12.74 -8.58 -2.41
C GLY A 162 -12.58 -7.23 -3.10
N LEU A 163 -12.73 -7.24 -4.42
CA LEU A 163 -12.87 -6.00 -5.18
C LEU A 163 -14.36 -5.67 -5.32
N PRO A 164 -14.77 -4.40 -5.13
CA PRO A 164 -16.10 -3.99 -5.55
C PRO A 164 -16.32 -4.30 -7.03
N ALA A 165 -17.50 -4.83 -7.37
CA ALA A 165 -17.77 -5.32 -8.72
C ALA A 165 -17.63 -4.24 -9.81
N SER A 166 -17.98 -2.99 -9.49
CA SER A 166 -17.78 -1.82 -10.36
C SER A 166 -16.29 -1.53 -10.61
N HIS A 167 -15.48 -1.58 -9.56
CA HIS A 167 -14.03 -1.39 -9.63
C HIS A 167 -13.35 -2.52 -10.42
N GLU A 168 -13.67 -3.78 -10.10
CA GLU A 168 -13.13 -4.94 -10.84
C GLU A 168 -13.45 -4.82 -12.33
N ALA A 169 -14.71 -4.52 -12.67
CA ALA A 169 -15.14 -4.39 -14.06
C ALA A 169 -14.38 -3.27 -14.79
N SER A 170 -14.32 -2.07 -14.19
CA SER A 170 -13.62 -0.92 -14.76
C SER A 170 -12.12 -1.20 -14.95
N GLU A 171 -11.45 -1.73 -13.93
CA GLU A 171 -10.01 -2.01 -13.97
C GLU A 171 -9.67 -3.12 -14.97
N THR A 172 -10.53 -4.13 -15.08
CA THR A 172 -10.39 -5.23 -16.04
C THR A 172 -10.59 -4.75 -17.47
N GLU A 173 -11.62 -3.93 -17.71
CA GLU A 173 -11.91 -3.36 -19.03
C GLU A 173 -10.75 -2.48 -19.52
N ALA A 174 -10.26 -1.58 -18.66
CA ALA A 174 -9.13 -0.71 -18.98
C ALA A 174 -7.87 -1.51 -19.37
N ARG A 175 -7.56 -2.58 -18.63
CA ARG A 175 -6.38 -3.42 -18.90
C ARG A 175 -6.55 -4.27 -20.15
N ARG A 176 -7.74 -4.76 -20.45
CA ARG A 176 -8.03 -5.47 -21.70
C ARG A 176 -7.88 -4.56 -22.92
N ALA A 177 -8.42 -3.34 -22.85
CA ALA A 177 -8.26 -2.35 -23.92
C ALA A 177 -6.78 -1.98 -24.13
N ALA A 178 -6.02 -1.76 -23.05
CA ALA A 178 -4.59 -1.50 -23.13
C ALA A 178 -3.80 -2.71 -23.70
N LEU A 179 -4.23 -3.93 -23.39
CA LEU A 179 -3.61 -5.17 -23.84
C LEU A 179 -3.85 -5.39 -25.34
N GLU A 180 -5.04 -5.07 -25.84
CA GLU A 180 -5.32 -5.09 -27.28
C GLU A 180 -4.34 -4.17 -28.04
N ALA A 181 -4.18 -2.93 -27.57
CA ALA A 181 -3.23 -1.98 -28.16
C ALA A 181 -1.77 -2.47 -28.07
N ALA A 182 -1.37 -3.06 -26.93
CA ALA A 182 -0.02 -3.59 -26.74
C ALA A 182 0.26 -4.76 -27.70
N ARG A 183 -0.74 -5.61 -27.95
CA ARG A 183 -0.64 -6.74 -28.89
C ARG A 183 -0.54 -6.29 -30.34
N GLU A 184 -1.31 -5.28 -30.74
CA GLU A 184 -1.18 -4.67 -32.06
C GLU A 184 0.21 -4.08 -32.29
N GLY A 185 0.80 -3.51 -31.23
CA GLY A 185 2.18 -3.02 -31.22
C GLY A 185 3.27 -4.09 -31.03
N LEU A 186 2.90 -5.36 -30.81
CA LEU A 186 3.80 -6.46 -30.45
C LEU A 186 4.68 -6.15 -29.23
N ASP A 187 4.17 -5.38 -28.27
CA ASP A 187 4.89 -5.01 -27.06
C ASP A 187 4.81 -6.12 -26.01
N VAL A 188 5.85 -6.96 -25.98
CA VAL A 188 5.98 -8.07 -25.04
C VAL A 188 5.99 -7.59 -23.59
N GLY A 189 6.71 -6.50 -23.28
CA GLY A 189 6.86 -6.03 -21.89
C GLY A 189 5.52 -5.59 -21.33
N VAL A 190 4.80 -4.75 -22.07
CA VAL A 190 3.47 -4.25 -21.68
C VAL A 190 2.45 -5.39 -21.65
N SER A 191 2.49 -6.32 -22.60
CA SER A 191 1.55 -7.45 -22.63
C SER A 191 1.73 -8.38 -21.43
N VAL A 192 2.98 -8.68 -21.05
CA VAL A 192 3.27 -9.47 -19.84
C VAL A 192 2.82 -8.72 -18.59
N ARG A 193 3.13 -7.42 -18.48
CA ARG A 193 2.69 -6.58 -17.35
C ARG A 193 1.18 -6.65 -17.17
N LEU A 194 0.42 -6.38 -18.24
CA LEU A 194 -1.04 -6.40 -18.22
C LEU A 194 -1.61 -7.80 -17.94
N GLY A 195 -0.96 -8.86 -18.44
CA GLY A 195 -1.31 -10.23 -18.10
C GLY A 195 -1.20 -10.53 -16.61
N VAL A 196 -0.11 -10.09 -15.96
CA VAL A 196 0.06 -10.23 -14.51
C VAL A 196 -1.01 -9.42 -13.78
N GLU A 197 -1.26 -8.17 -14.17
CA GLU A 197 -2.27 -7.32 -13.53
C GLU A 197 -3.69 -7.91 -13.63
N LEU A 198 -4.07 -8.48 -14.78
CA LEU A 198 -5.36 -9.17 -14.96
C LEU A 198 -5.47 -10.41 -14.07
N ALA A 199 -4.38 -11.17 -13.92
CA ALA A 199 -4.34 -12.31 -13.00
C ALA A 199 -4.37 -11.86 -11.52
N ALA A 200 -3.82 -10.70 -11.19
CA ALA A 200 -3.87 -10.13 -9.85
C ALA A 200 -5.27 -9.65 -9.48
N LEU A 201 -5.96 -8.93 -10.39
CA LEU A 201 -7.36 -8.53 -10.19
C LEU A 201 -8.26 -9.74 -9.97
N ALA A 202 -8.02 -10.82 -10.72
CA ALA A 202 -8.70 -12.09 -10.53
C ALA A 202 -8.48 -12.69 -9.15
N HIS A 203 -7.24 -12.67 -8.66
CA HIS A 203 -6.90 -13.15 -7.33
C HIS A 203 -7.61 -12.35 -6.24
N LEU A 204 -7.54 -11.02 -6.32
CA LEU A 204 -8.19 -10.11 -5.38
C LEU A 204 -9.72 -10.29 -5.36
N SER A 205 -10.30 -10.70 -6.48
CA SER A 205 -11.73 -11.01 -6.59
C SER A 205 -12.09 -12.45 -6.18
N GLY A 206 -11.12 -13.21 -5.64
CA GLY A 206 -11.33 -14.55 -5.12
C GLY A 206 -11.39 -15.67 -6.18
N ALA A 207 -10.93 -15.41 -7.41
CA ALA A 207 -10.92 -16.42 -8.45
C ALA A 207 -9.97 -17.58 -8.12
N ALA A 208 -10.32 -18.80 -8.55
CA ALA A 208 -9.45 -19.96 -8.41
C ALA A 208 -8.11 -19.74 -9.14
N MET A 209 -7.04 -20.37 -8.62
CA MET A 209 -5.68 -20.22 -9.19
C MET A 209 -5.62 -20.57 -10.68
N SER A 210 -6.37 -21.58 -11.13
CA SER A 210 -6.45 -21.93 -12.56
C SER A 210 -6.99 -20.78 -13.42
N ALA A 211 -8.03 -20.08 -12.95
CA ALA A 211 -8.62 -18.95 -13.67
C ALA A 211 -7.69 -17.72 -13.69
N GLN A 212 -6.79 -17.58 -12.70
CA GLN A 212 -5.77 -16.54 -12.70
C GLN A 212 -4.70 -16.84 -13.76
N VAL A 213 -4.22 -18.09 -13.82
CA VAL A 213 -3.26 -18.55 -14.83
C VAL A 213 -3.85 -18.46 -16.23
N GLU A 214 -5.11 -18.85 -16.43
CA GLU A 214 -5.81 -18.72 -17.72
C GLU A 214 -5.86 -17.26 -18.20
N ARG A 215 -6.12 -16.29 -17.30
CA ARG A 215 -6.09 -14.87 -17.65
C ARG A 215 -4.70 -14.39 -18.07
N PHE A 216 -3.65 -14.87 -17.40
CA PHE A 216 -2.27 -14.57 -17.77
C PHE A 216 -1.91 -15.16 -19.14
N ASP A 217 -2.19 -16.45 -19.36
CA ASP A 217 -1.92 -17.14 -20.62
C ASP A 217 -2.68 -16.49 -21.79
N ALA A 218 -3.96 -16.13 -21.56
CA ALA A 218 -4.80 -15.44 -22.53
C ALA A 218 -4.30 -14.03 -22.87
N ALA A 219 -3.43 -13.41 -22.07
CA ALA A 219 -2.79 -12.13 -22.39
C ALA A 219 -1.57 -12.26 -23.31
N LEU A 220 -0.99 -13.45 -23.39
CA LEU A 220 0.19 -13.73 -24.20
C LEU A 220 -0.11 -14.46 -25.51
N GLU A 221 -1.35 -14.91 -25.69
CA GLU A 221 -1.81 -15.52 -26.94
C GLU A 221 -1.48 -14.63 -28.15
N GLY A 222 -0.93 -15.23 -29.20
CA GLY A 222 -0.54 -14.56 -30.44
C GLY A 222 0.82 -13.87 -30.42
N LEU A 223 1.49 -13.76 -29.26
CA LEU A 223 2.83 -13.17 -29.18
C LEU A 223 3.92 -14.20 -29.51
N VAL A 224 4.93 -13.76 -30.24
CA VAL A 224 6.17 -14.52 -30.46
C VAL A 224 7.19 -14.05 -29.44
N LEU A 225 7.53 -14.92 -28.48
CA LEU A 225 8.48 -14.61 -27.42
C LEU A 225 9.90 -15.02 -27.83
N GLU A 226 10.87 -14.19 -27.51
CA GLU A 226 12.29 -14.58 -27.55
C GLU A 226 12.58 -15.57 -26.42
N GLU A 227 13.66 -16.35 -26.54
CA GLU A 227 14.00 -17.40 -25.57
C GLU A 227 14.08 -16.88 -24.12
N ALA A 228 14.69 -15.72 -23.93
CA ALA A 228 14.81 -15.09 -22.61
C ALA A 228 13.45 -14.67 -22.04
N ASP A 229 12.58 -14.06 -22.87
CA ASP A 229 11.24 -13.66 -22.44
C ASP A 229 10.35 -14.88 -22.18
N ALA A 230 10.49 -15.94 -22.98
CA ALA A 230 9.75 -17.19 -22.81
C ALA A 230 10.11 -17.88 -21.48
N ALA A 231 11.40 -17.95 -21.15
CA ALA A 231 11.85 -18.48 -19.87
C ALA A 231 11.29 -17.65 -18.70
N ARG A 232 11.34 -16.32 -18.82
CA ARG A 232 10.84 -15.41 -17.80
C ARG A 232 9.32 -15.49 -17.62
N VAL A 233 8.56 -15.58 -18.71
CA VAL A 233 7.11 -15.79 -18.70
C VAL A 233 6.75 -17.10 -18.00
N ALA A 234 7.51 -18.17 -18.22
CA ALA A 234 7.28 -19.46 -17.56
C ALA A 234 7.47 -19.36 -16.03
N GLU A 235 8.49 -18.63 -15.56
CA GLU A 235 8.69 -18.35 -14.13
C GLU A 235 7.53 -17.56 -13.52
N ILE A 236 7.08 -16.49 -14.19
CA ILE A 236 5.96 -15.66 -13.75
C ILE A 236 4.68 -16.49 -13.66
N ARG A 237 4.40 -17.29 -14.69
CA ARG A 237 3.26 -18.21 -14.71
C ARG A 237 3.29 -19.18 -13.53
N ALA A 238 4.46 -19.72 -13.20
CA ALA A 238 4.64 -20.59 -12.05
C ALA A 238 4.41 -19.85 -10.72
N ALA A 239 4.87 -18.60 -10.60
CA ALA A 239 4.63 -17.78 -9.42
C ALA A 239 3.13 -17.51 -9.19
N ILE A 240 2.38 -17.18 -10.25
CA ILE A 240 0.92 -17.03 -10.20
C ILE A 240 0.27 -18.35 -9.76
N ALA A 241 0.73 -19.48 -10.29
CA ALA A 241 0.25 -20.81 -9.93
C ALA A 241 0.63 -21.28 -8.51
N LEU A 242 1.51 -20.56 -7.80
CA LEU A 242 1.89 -20.83 -6.40
C LEU A 242 1.23 -19.85 -5.40
N GLY A 243 0.54 -18.81 -5.90
CA GLY A 243 -0.39 -18.00 -5.10
C GLY A 243 0.13 -16.67 -4.56
N TRP A 244 0.66 -15.80 -5.43
CA TRP A 244 1.00 -14.36 -5.20
C TRP A 244 1.90 -14.01 -4.01
N ARG A 245 2.31 -14.98 -3.20
CA ARG A 245 3.26 -14.77 -2.12
C ARG A 245 4.56 -14.24 -2.71
N ALA A 246 5.09 -13.19 -2.08
CA ALA A 246 6.48 -12.82 -2.31
C ALA A 246 7.35 -14.07 -2.09
N PRO A 247 8.31 -14.40 -2.97
CA PRO A 247 9.28 -15.43 -2.66
C PRO A 247 9.95 -15.05 -1.35
N ASP A 248 9.92 -15.97 -0.39
CA ASP A 248 10.38 -15.76 0.99
C ASP A 248 11.73 -15.03 1.02
N GLY A 249 11.72 -13.82 1.58
CA GLY A 249 12.90 -12.95 1.60
C GLY A 249 12.86 -11.81 2.62
N ALA A 250 11.91 -11.81 3.55
CA ALA A 250 11.98 -10.98 4.75
C ALA A 250 11.66 -11.86 5.95
N CYS A 251 12.71 -12.24 6.69
CA CYS A 251 12.58 -12.87 8.00
C CYS A 251 11.61 -12.05 8.86
N ALA A 252 10.41 -12.57 9.05
CA ALA A 252 9.53 -12.17 10.15
C ALA A 252 9.84 -13.08 11.33
N THR A 253 10.75 -12.65 12.20
CA THR A 253 10.81 -13.16 13.57
C THR A 253 10.87 -11.97 14.51
N GLU A 254 9.93 -11.91 15.46
CA GLU A 254 9.83 -10.93 16.54
C GLU A 254 10.98 -10.98 17.58
N SER A 255 12.12 -11.56 17.23
CA SER A 255 13.31 -11.56 18.06
C SER A 255 14.53 -11.61 17.14
N GLY A 256 15.13 -10.46 16.88
CA GLY A 256 16.32 -10.36 16.04
C GLY A 256 17.47 -11.21 16.57
N SER A 257 17.85 -12.23 15.80
CA SER A 257 19.18 -12.84 15.78
C SER A 257 19.28 -13.67 14.50
N CYS A 258 20.14 -13.22 13.59
CA CYS A 258 20.61 -13.99 12.45
C CYS A 258 22.10 -14.28 12.71
N ASP A 259 22.38 -15.22 13.59
CA ASP A 259 23.73 -15.78 13.71
C ASP A 259 23.74 -17.16 13.07
N GLY A 260 24.50 -17.26 11.97
CA GLY A 260 24.83 -18.54 11.35
C GLY A 260 25.86 -19.29 12.19
N GLU A 261 25.79 -20.62 12.12
CA GLU A 261 26.92 -21.51 11.87
C GLU A 261 26.40 -22.95 11.85
N GLU A 262 26.57 -23.61 10.70
CA GLU A 262 26.48 -25.06 10.58
C GLU A 262 27.60 -25.68 11.45
N GLU A 263 27.26 -26.22 12.61
CA GLU A 263 28.16 -27.14 13.31
C GLU A 263 27.77 -28.58 12.96
N GLU A 264 28.62 -29.15 12.11
CA GLU A 264 28.67 -30.52 11.62
C GLU A 264 28.60 -31.54 12.79
N ARG A 265 27.40 -32.08 13.07
CA ARG A 265 27.26 -33.26 13.93
C ARG A 265 27.80 -34.51 13.21
N ARG A 266 29.04 -34.89 13.50
CA ARG A 266 29.51 -36.27 13.28
C ARG A 266 29.05 -37.19 14.43
N PRO A 267 28.60 -38.42 14.16
CA PRO A 267 28.16 -39.33 15.20
C PRO A 267 29.32 -40.16 15.78
N ARG A 268 29.29 -40.23 17.13
CA ARG A 268 29.93 -41.16 18.07
C ARG A 268 31.46 -41.19 18.16
#